data_AF-A0A661FUX3-F1
#
_entry.id   AF-A0A661FUX3-F1
#
_cell.length_a   1.000
_cell.length_b   1.000
_cell.length_c   1.000
_cell.angle_alpha   90.00
_cell.angle_beta   90.00
_cell.angle_gamma   90.00
#
_symmetry.space_group_name_H-M   'P 1'
#
loop_
_entity.id
_entity.type
_entity.pdbx_description
1 polymer ?
#
loop_
_entity_poly.entity_id
_entity_poly.type
_entity_poly.pdbx_seq_one_letter_code
_entity_poly.pdbx_strand_id
1 'polypeptide(L)'
;MFTGSTNSLERYTALALQFRTHCVNANPDRASARAQIMENIERAGHSIASSKMFIALYGGEAPRLVVMPEYFLTGFPMGETIEAWRDKAALEIDGP
;
A
#
# COMPACT_ATOMS: atom_id res chain seq x y z
N MET A 1 27.82 -3.95 39.71
CA MET A 1 27.98 -2.88 38.68
C MET A 1 27.61 -3.52 37.35
N PHE A 2 26.41 -3.27 36.83
CA PHE A 2 25.94 -3.89 35.59
C PHE A 2 26.42 -3.03 34.41
N THR A 3 27.39 -3.52 33.65
CA THR A 3 27.79 -2.94 32.36
C THR A 3 26.85 -3.47 31.29
N GLY A 4 25.60 -3.00 31.30
CA GLY A 4 24.67 -3.27 30.20
C GLY A 4 25.14 -2.54 28.95
N SER A 5 25.44 -3.28 27.88
CA SER A 5 25.62 -2.71 26.55
C SER A 5 24.40 -1.85 26.23
N THR A 6 24.61 -0.56 25.96
CA THR A 6 23.62 0.28 25.31
C THR A 6 23.38 -0.27 23.91
N ASN A 7 22.50 -1.26 23.81
CA ASN A 7 21.88 -1.63 22.55
C ASN A 7 20.99 -0.46 22.16
N SER A 8 21.58 0.58 21.58
CA SER A 8 20.86 1.76 21.12
C SER A 8 19.99 1.30 19.96
N LEU A 9 18.71 1.09 20.23
CA LEU A 9 17.72 0.85 19.19
C LEU A 9 17.83 1.98 18.16
N GLU A 10 18.24 1.63 16.95
CA GLU A 10 18.36 2.57 15.85
C GLU A 10 16.96 3.13 15.55
N ARG A 11 16.81 4.46 15.65
CA ARG A 11 15.56 5.14 15.32
C ARG A 11 15.43 5.21 13.81
N TYR A 12 14.20 5.20 13.32
CA TYR A 12 13.91 5.40 11.91
C TYR A 12 12.64 6.21 11.72
N THR A 13 12.57 6.93 10.61
CA THR A 13 11.36 7.61 10.16
C THR A 13 10.40 6.61 9.47
N ALA A 14 9.13 6.65 9.87
CA ALA A 14 8.04 5.90 9.26
C ALA A 14 7.00 6.85 8.64
N LEU A 15 6.41 6.43 7.52
CA LEU A 15 5.35 7.18 6.83
C LEU A 15 4.04 6.40 6.87
N ALA A 16 3.00 6.97 7.49
CA ALA A 16 1.62 6.52 7.29
C ALA A 16 1.03 7.28 6.09
N LEU A 17 0.99 6.62 4.93
CA LEU A 17 0.62 7.27 3.68
C LEU A 17 -0.90 7.28 3.49
N GLN A 18 -1.49 8.47 3.38
CA GLN A 18 -2.90 8.64 3.01
C GLN A 18 -3.01 9.15 1.59
N PHE A 19 -3.82 8.49 0.77
CA PHE A 19 -4.09 8.86 -0.61
C PHE A 19 -5.45 8.29 -1.04
N ARG A 20 -5.95 8.76 -2.19
CA ARG A 20 -7.20 8.25 -2.76
C ARG A 20 -7.02 6.82 -3.24
N THR A 21 -7.89 5.93 -2.78
CA THR A 21 -7.96 4.54 -3.24
C THR A 21 -8.99 4.41 -4.37
N HIS A 22 -8.82 3.43 -5.24
CA HIS A 22 -9.74 3.16 -6.35
C HIS A 22 -10.17 1.70 -6.30
N CYS A 23 -11.47 1.47 -6.10
CA CYS A 23 -12.02 0.13 -5.94
C CYS A 23 -12.32 -0.54 -7.27
N VAL A 24 -12.18 -1.87 -7.33
CA VAL A 24 -12.42 -2.65 -8.55
C VAL A 24 -13.88 -3.02 -8.79
N ASN A 25 -14.80 -2.59 -7.91
CA ASN A 25 -16.21 -3.01 -7.95
C ASN A 25 -16.88 -2.67 -9.29
N ALA A 26 -16.54 -1.52 -9.89
CA ALA A 26 -17.10 -1.07 -11.15
C ALA A 26 -16.58 -1.83 -12.39
N ASN A 27 -15.54 -2.66 -12.23
CA ASN A 27 -15.03 -3.45 -13.35
C ASN A 27 -16.02 -4.57 -13.72
N PRO A 28 -16.32 -4.74 -15.02
CA PRO A 28 -17.26 -5.75 -15.48
C PRO A 28 -16.69 -7.17 -15.38
N ASP A 29 -15.37 -7.33 -15.35
CA ASP A 29 -14.71 -8.64 -15.40
C ASP A 29 -13.37 -8.66 -14.63
N ARG A 30 -12.81 -9.86 -14.48
CA ARG A 30 -11.52 -10.08 -13.82
C ARG A 30 -10.37 -9.39 -14.56
N ALA A 31 -10.38 -9.35 -15.89
CA ALA A 31 -9.28 -8.78 -16.68
C ALA A 31 -9.15 -7.26 -16.47
N SER A 32 -10.25 -6.53 -16.55
CA SER A 32 -10.34 -5.10 -16.26
C SER A 32 -10.00 -4.80 -14.79
N ALA A 33 -10.43 -5.65 -13.85
CA ALA A 33 -10.01 -5.54 -12.45
C ALA A 33 -8.48 -5.66 -12.27
N ARG A 34 -7.82 -6.61 -12.95
CA ARG A 34 -6.36 -6.74 -12.89
C ARG A 34 -5.64 -5.54 -13.50
N ALA A 35 -6.15 -4.98 -14.60
CA ALA A 35 -5.60 -3.75 -15.17
C ALA A 35 -5.67 -2.60 -14.15
N GLN A 36 -6.82 -2.40 -13.49
CA GLN A 36 -6.95 -1.35 -12.48
C GLN A 36 -6.08 -1.59 -11.23
N ILE A 37 -5.87 -2.84 -10.82
CA ILE A 37 -4.94 -3.20 -9.74
C ILE A 37 -3.51 -2.74 -10.10
N MET A 38 -3.06 -2.96 -11.33
CA MET A 38 -1.75 -2.51 -11.78
C MET A 38 -1.64 -0.98 -11.80
N GLU A 39 -2.68 -0.28 -12.23
CA GLU A 39 -2.72 1.18 -12.13
C GLU A 39 -2.72 1.67 -10.66
N ASN A 40 -3.38 0.95 -9.75
CA ASN A 40 -3.35 1.26 -8.31
C ASN A 40 -1.94 1.12 -7.74
N ILE A 41 -1.19 0.10 -8.16
CA ILE A 41 0.23 -0.07 -7.81
C ILE A 41 1.07 1.10 -8.33
N GLU A 42 0.86 1.52 -9.59
CA GLU A 42 1.56 2.66 -10.18
C GLU A 42 1.27 3.96 -9.42
N ARG A 43 -0.01 4.25 -9.12
CA ARG A 43 -0.44 5.41 -8.31
C ARG A 43 0.19 5.40 -6.92
N ALA A 44 0.22 4.23 -6.28
CA ALA A 44 0.89 4.03 -4.98
C ALA A 44 2.39 4.30 -5.10
N GLY A 45 3.05 3.79 -6.14
CA GLY A 45 4.47 4.01 -6.42
C GLY A 45 4.82 5.49 -6.53
N HIS A 46 4.04 6.27 -7.29
CA HIS A 46 4.23 7.72 -7.39
C HIS A 46 4.05 8.44 -6.05
N SER A 47 3.04 8.06 -5.26
CA SER A 47 2.75 8.63 -3.95
C SER A 47 3.86 8.31 -2.94
N ILE A 48 4.39 7.08 -2.96
CA ILE A 48 5.51 6.65 -2.13
C ILE A 48 6.78 7.41 -2.51
N ALA A 49 7.13 7.46 -3.79
CA ALA A 49 8.36 8.09 -4.27
C ALA A 49 8.40 9.59 -3.93
N SER A 50 7.33 10.32 -4.23
CA SER A 50 7.20 11.74 -3.92
C SER A 50 7.25 12.01 -2.41
N SER A 51 6.52 11.23 -1.61
CA SER A 51 6.49 11.39 -0.15
C SER A 51 7.84 11.08 0.50
N LYS A 52 8.53 10.02 0.06
CA LYS A 52 9.88 9.68 0.54
C LYS A 52 10.87 10.79 0.23
N MET A 53 10.82 11.34 -0.99
CA MET A 53 11.71 12.44 -1.40
C MET A 53 11.44 13.71 -0.58
N PHE A 54 10.18 14.08 -0.39
CA PHE A 54 9.80 15.23 0.43
C PHE A 54 10.32 15.08 1.88
N ILE A 55 10.07 13.93 2.52
CA ILE A 55 10.52 13.68 3.89
C ILE A 55 12.05 13.65 3.98
N ALA A 56 12.76 13.10 3.00
CA ALA A 56 14.21 13.15 2.98
C ALA A 56 14.76 14.58 2.87
N LEU A 57 14.18 15.41 1.98
CA LEU A 57 14.59 16.80 1.75
C LEU A 57 14.40 17.68 2.99
N TYR A 58 13.29 17.51 3.72
CA TYR A 58 12.94 18.39 4.84
C TYR A 58 13.16 17.77 6.23
N GLY A 59 13.25 16.45 6.32
CA GLY A 59 13.44 15.68 7.55
C GLY A 59 14.82 15.05 7.71
N GLY A 60 15.70 15.15 6.70
CA GLY A 60 17.10 14.73 6.77
C GLY A 60 17.36 13.25 6.47
N GLU A 61 16.33 12.40 6.46
CA GLU A 61 16.42 10.99 6.09
C GLU A 61 15.14 10.50 5.39
N ALA A 62 15.28 9.51 4.50
CA ALA A 62 14.12 8.89 3.85
C ALA A 62 13.42 7.91 4.81
N PRO A 63 12.07 7.81 4.78
CA PRO A 63 11.35 6.81 5.54
C PRO A 63 11.82 5.39 5.21
N ARG A 64 12.05 4.58 6.25
CA ARG A 64 12.42 3.15 6.15
C ARG A 64 11.20 2.23 6.17
N LEU A 65 10.05 2.72 6.61
CA LEU A 65 8.77 2.02 6.62
C LEU A 65 7.69 2.92 6.02
N VAL A 66 6.89 2.37 5.11
CA VAL A 66 5.68 3.00 4.60
C VAL A 66 4.50 2.09 4.89
N VAL A 67 3.48 2.63 5.54
CA VAL A 67 2.22 1.94 5.82
C VAL A 67 1.15 2.46 4.86
N MET A 68 0.47 1.54 4.19
CA MET A 68 -0.58 1.82 3.22
C MET A 68 -1.96 1.70 3.87
N PRO A 69 -3.00 2.40 3.37
CA PRO A 69 -4.37 2.18 3.79
C PRO A 69 -4.83 0.75 3.50
N GLU A 70 -5.72 0.22 4.33
CA GLU A 70 -6.42 -1.03 4.02
C GLU A 70 -7.17 -0.88 2.69
N TYR A 71 -7.25 -1.97 1.92
CA TYR A 71 -7.92 -2.00 0.61
C TYR A 71 -7.37 -1.06 -0.47
N PHE A 72 -6.17 -0.48 -0.31
CA PHE A 72 -5.62 0.44 -1.31
C PHE A 72 -5.51 -0.17 -2.72
N LEU A 73 -5.40 -1.49 -2.80
CA LEU A 73 -5.18 -2.23 -4.03
C LEU A 73 -6.48 -2.52 -4.80
N THR A 74 -7.57 -2.82 -4.08
CA THR A 74 -8.77 -3.44 -4.68
C THR A 74 -10.09 -2.81 -4.22
N GLY A 75 -10.12 -2.09 -3.10
CA GLY A 75 -11.37 -1.81 -2.39
C GLY A 75 -11.90 -3.04 -1.64
N PHE A 76 -12.99 -2.85 -0.90
CA PHE A 76 -13.70 -3.89 -0.16
C PHE A 76 -14.98 -4.33 -0.92
N PRO A 77 -15.60 -5.48 -0.58
CA PRO A 77 -16.85 -5.90 -1.21
C PRO A 77 -17.97 -4.87 -1.00
N MET A 78 -18.49 -4.31 -2.09
CA MET A 78 -19.56 -3.29 -2.03
C MET A 78 -20.40 -3.32 -3.31
N GLY A 79 -21.73 -3.47 -3.16
CA GLY A 79 -22.68 -3.43 -4.29
C GLY A 79 -22.75 -4.69 -5.17
N GLU A 80 -21.91 -5.68 -4.93
CA GLU A 80 -21.86 -6.98 -5.62
C GLU A 80 -21.84 -8.14 -4.62
N THR A 81 -21.99 -9.39 -5.09
CA THR A 81 -21.86 -10.56 -4.21
C THR A 81 -20.40 -10.76 -3.79
N ILE A 82 -20.19 -11.42 -2.64
CA ILE A 82 -18.85 -11.73 -2.14
C ILE A 82 -18.09 -12.59 -3.17
N GLU A 83 -18.77 -13.52 -3.83
CA GLU A 83 -18.17 -14.39 -4.84
C GLU A 83 -17.71 -13.61 -6.07
N ALA A 84 -18.53 -12.65 -6.54
CA ALA A 84 -18.19 -11.80 -7.68
C ALA A 84 -17.02 -10.85 -7.35
N TRP A 85 -17.05 -10.24 -6.17
CA TRP A 85 -15.94 -9.42 -5.71
C TRP A 85 -14.66 -10.26 -5.58
N ARG A 86 -14.75 -11.45 -4.98
CA ARG A 86 -13.62 -12.36 -4.77
C ARG A 86 -12.94 -12.73 -6.10
N ASP A 87 -13.71 -13.04 -7.13
CA ASP A 87 -13.16 -13.38 -8.44
C ASP A 87 -12.32 -12.24 -9.05
N LYS A 88 -12.78 -10.98 -8.87
CA LYS A 88 -12.08 -9.79 -9.38
C LYS A 88 -10.91 -9.35 -8.50
N ALA A 89 -11.12 -9.29 -7.19
CA ALA A 89 -10.25 -8.59 -6.24
C ALA A 89 -9.24 -9.49 -5.52
N ALA A 90 -9.59 -10.75 -5.22
CA ALA A 90 -8.71 -11.59 -4.43
C ALA A 90 -7.39 -11.85 -5.19
N LEU A 91 -6.27 -11.74 -4.47
CA LEU A 91 -4.98 -12.20 -5.00
C LEU A 91 -4.86 -13.68 -4.66
N GLU A 92 -4.47 -14.50 -5.63
CA GLU A 92 -4.02 -15.85 -5.29
C GLU A 92 -2.76 -15.73 -4.43
N ILE A 93 -2.50 -16.71 -3.55
CA ILE A 93 -1.32 -16.72 -2.67
C ILE A 93 -0.03 -16.61 -3.49
N ASP A 94 -0.02 -17.30 -4.63
CA ASP A 94 1.10 -17.32 -5.56
C ASP A 94 0.94 -16.27 -6.68
N GLY A 95 -0.09 -15.41 -6.58
CA GLY A 95 -0.56 -14.46 -7.60
C GLY A 95 -1.47 -15.10 -8.66
N PRO A 96 -2.29 -14.33 -9.40
CA PRO A 96 -2.32 -14.65 -10.81
C PRO A 96 -0.88 -14.64 -11.35
#